data_AF-A0AAX6FV32-F1
#
_entry.id   AF-A0AAX6FV32-F1
#
_cell.length_a   1.000
_cell.length_b   1.000
_cell.length_c   1.000
_cell.angle_alpha   90.00
_cell.angle_beta   90.00
_cell.angle_gamma   90.00
#
_symmetry.space_group_name_H-M   'P 1'
#
loop_
_entity.id
_entity.type
_entity.pdbx_description
1 polymer ?
#
loop_
_entity_poly.entity_id
_entity_poly.type
_entity_poly.pdbx_seq_one_letter_code
_entity_poly.pdbx_strand_id
1 'polypeptide(L)'
;MEVERRWEDLGMDCLASIFSKLDLEDLTLSVPFVCKPWLEASMDVQCWRVLNLRDIDLMPWSGFSARFKQAYSAKRFSFAGFMKNLIDRSRGSAVELAFPSERFASLQELEYASTNCSKLKVLGLPNMFQQEDKHLPGFIRRWKDLEF
;
A
#
# COMPACT_ATOMS: atom_id res chain seq x y z
N MET A 1 -16.57 33.22 -22.03
CA MET A 1 -16.26 31.77 -22.10
C MET A 1 -15.78 31.38 -20.72
N GLU A 2 -16.52 30.53 -20.01
CA GLU A 2 -16.01 29.94 -18.78
C GLU A 2 -14.89 28.98 -19.17
N VAL A 3 -13.70 29.16 -18.58
CA VAL A 3 -12.61 28.20 -18.76
C VAL A 3 -12.98 27.00 -17.92
N GLU A 4 -13.35 25.91 -18.59
CA GLU A 4 -13.61 24.61 -17.95
C GLU A 4 -12.29 24.13 -17.33
N ARG A 5 -12.17 24.28 -16.01
CA ARG A 5 -10.99 23.85 -15.26
C ARG A 5 -11.00 22.33 -15.17
N ARG A 6 -9.89 21.70 -15.54
CA ARG A 6 -9.75 20.25 -15.43
C ARG A 6 -9.05 19.88 -14.14
N TRP A 7 -9.32 18.67 -13.65
CA TRP A 7 -8.69 18.19 -12.42
C TRP A 7 -7.18 18.03 -12.57
N GLU A 8 -6.70 17.65 -13.76
CA GLU A 8 -5.28 17.54 -14.05
C GLU A 8 -4.52 18.87 -14.07
N ASP A 9 -5.22 20.01 -14.07
CA ASP A 9 -4.60 21.35 -14.02
C ASP A 9 -4.31 21.81 -12.58
N LEU A 10 -4.74 21.05 -11.57
CA LEU A 10 -4.42 21.32 -10.16
C LEU A 10 -2.91 21.16 -9.91
N GLY A 11 -2.39 21.93 -8.95
CA GLY A 11 -1.02 21.77 -8.48
C GLY A 11 -0.73 20.34 -8.02
N MET A 12 0.49 19.85 -8.28
CA MET A 12 0.89 18.48 -7.95
C MET A 12 0.75 18.17 -6.45
N ASP A 13 1.04 19.17 -5.61
CA ASP A 13 0.86 19.14 -4.16
C ASP A 13 -0.62 19.02 -3.75
N CYS A 14 -1.50 19.74 -4.45
CA CYS A 14 -2.95 19.66 -4.26
C CYS A 14 -3.47 18.27 -4.66
N LEU A 15 -3.04 17.74 -5.81
CA LEU A 15 -3.39 16.39 -6.26
C LEU A 15 -2.92 15.33 -5.26
N ALA A 16 -1.64 15.38 -4.83
CA ALA A 16 -1.11 14.46 -3.83
C ALA A 16 -1.86 14.55 -2.50
N SER A 17 -2.23 15.76 -2.06
CA SER A 17 -3.05 15.94 -0.85
C SER A 17 -4.43 15.30 -0.97
N ILE A 18 -5.06 15.37 -2.14
CA ILE A 18 -6.33 14.68 -2.41
C ILE A 18 -6.12 13.17 -2.44
N PHE A 19 -5.12 12.69 -3.19
CA PHE A 19 -4.87 11.26 -3.36
C PHE A 19 -4.48 10.57 -2.05
N SER A 20 -3.77 11.26 -1.15
CA SER A 20 -3.46 10.74 0.19
C SER A 20 -4.66 10.41 1.07
N LYS A 21 -5.88 10.83 0.66
CA LYS A 21 -7.14 10.53 1.35
C LYS A 21 -7.92 9.39 0.70
N LEU A 22 -7.47 8.90 -0.45
CA LEU A 22 -8.10 7.78 -1.13
C LEU A 22 -7.68 6.47 -0.47
N ASP A 23 -8.49 5.44 -0.68
CA ASP A 23 -8.11 4.10 -0.27
C ASP A 23 -6.97 3.54 -1.13
N LEU A 24 -6.40 2.44 -0.65
CA LEU A 24 -5.26 1.82 -1.28
C LEU A 24 -5.61 1.16 -2.62
N GLU A 25 -6.87 0.77 -2.83
CA GLU A 25 -7.33 0.21 -4.10
C GLU A 25 -7.33 1.29 -5.18
N ASP A 26 -7.90 2.47 -4.91
CA ASP A 26 -7.94 3.58 -5.85
C ASP A 26 -6.55 4.15 -6.13
N LEU A 27 -5.71 4.28 -5.11
CA LEU A 27 -4.31 4.67 -5.27
C LEU A 27 -3.52 3.68 -6.14
N THR A 28 -3.90 2.40 -6.13
CA THR A 28 -3.20 1.36 -6.89
C THR A 28 -3.75 1.18 -8.29
N LEU A 29 -5.07 1.23 -8.48
CA LEU A 29 -5.77 0.73 -9.67
C LEU A 29 -6.56 1.80 -10.42
N SER A 30 -6.79 2.96 -9.83
CA SER A 30 -7.59 4.03 -10.42
C SER A 30 -6.71 5.23 -10.76
N VAL A 31 -6.18 5.92 -9.76
CA VAL A 31 -5.45 7.21 -9.90
C VAL A 31 -4.31 7.15 -10.92
N PRO A 32 -3.40 6.15 -10.88
CA PRO A 32 -2.25 6.13 -11.79
C PRO A 32 -2.61 5.92 -13.26
N PHE A 33 -3.85 5.54 -13.55
CA PHE A 33 -4.32 5.17 -14.90
C PHE A 33 -5.30 6.18 -15.50
N VAL A 34 -5.56 7.32 -14.83
CA VAL A 34 -6.41 8.39 -15.37
C VAL A 34 -5.66 9.23 -16.42
N CYS A 35 -4.54 9.83 -16.03
CA CYS A 35 -3.69 10.61 -16.92
C CYS A 35 -2.27 10.74 -16.34
N LYS A 36 -1.34 11.28 -17.12
CA LYS A 36 0.08 11.41 -16.72
C LYS A 36 0.28 12.29 -15.47
N PRO A 37 -0.33 13.48 -15.33
CA PRO A 37 -0.22 14.27 -14.09
C PRO A 37 -0.72 13.52 -12.85
N TRP A 38 -1.80 12.75 -12.97
CA TRP A 38 -2.33 11.95 -11.86
C TRP A 38 -1.38 10.82 -11.48
N LEU A 39 -0.78 10.13 -12.45
CA LEU A 39 0.28 9.16 -12.21
C LEU A 39 1.44 9.80 -11.46
N GLU A 40 1.95 10.94 -11.93
CA GLU A 40 3.08 11.64 -11.31
C GLU A 40 2.75 12.09 -9.88
N ALA A 41 1.56 12.63 -9.62
CA ALA A 41 1.14 13.07 -8.30
C ALA A 41 0.87 11.88 -7.36
N SER A 42 0.38 10.75 -7.88
CA SER A 42 0.20 9.52 -7.11
C SER A 42 1.52 8.95 -6.57
N MET A 43 2.66 9.31 -7.19
CA MET A 43 3.99 8.84 -6.77
C MET A 43 4.58 9.65 -5.61
N ASP A 44 3.87 10.68 -5.12
CA ASP A 44 4.25 11.37 -3.90
C ASP A 44 4.17 10.44 -2.69
N VAL A 45 5.17 10.52 -1.81
CA VAL A 45 5.28 9.66 -0.63
C VAL A 45 4.13 9.83 0.35
N GLN A 46 3.47 11.01 0.39
CA GLN A 46 2.31 11.26 1.24
C GLN A 46 1.14 10.34 0.91
N CYS A 47 1.00 9.93 -0.36
CA CYS A 47 -0.05 9.01 -0.81
C CYS A 47 0.12 7.59 -0.22
N TRP A 48 1.35 7.20 0.14
CA TRP A 48 1.71 5.84 0.53
C TRP A 48 2.10 5.72 2.01
N ARG A 49 1.65 6.65 2.84
CA ARG A 49 1.91 6.65 4.28
C ARG A 49 1.10 5.59 5.03
N VAL A 50 -0.09 5.25 4.53
CA VAL A 50 -0.99 4.28 5.13
C VAL A 50 -1.16 3.11 4.16
N LEU A 51 -0.57 1.96 4.51
CA LEU A 51 -0.63 0.73 3.72
C LEU A 51 -1.58 -0.27 4.40
N ASN A 52 -2.87 0.09 4.43
CA ASN A 52 -3.89 -0.74 5.07
C ASN A 52 -4.53 -1.69 4.06
N LEU A 53 -4.26 -2.99 4.23
CA LEU A 53 -4.72 -4.07 3.35
C LEU A 53 -5.88 -4.87 3.96
N ARG A 54 -6.42 -4.46 5.13
CA ARG A 54 -7.39 -5.28 5.88
C ARG A 54 -8.64 -5.62 5.08
N ASP A 55 -9.17 -4.63 4.38
CA ASP A 55 -10.47 -4.72 3.69
C ASP A 55 -10.35 -5.02 2.20
N ILE A 56 -9.13 -5.33 1.72
CA ILE A 56 -8.92 -5.69 0.31
C ILE A 56 -8.97 -7.21 0.16
N ASP A 57 -9.88 -7.69 -0.68
CA ASP A 57 -9.90 -9.10 -1.08
C ASP A 57 -8.74 -9.39 -2.03
N LEU A 58 -7.65 -9.92 -1.48
CA LEU A 58 -6.42 -10.26 -2.21
C LEU A 58 -6.39 -11.72 -2.66
N MET A 59 -7.56 -12.39 -2.72
CA MET A 59 -7.64 -13.74 -3.29
C MET A 59 -7.38 -13.74 -4.79
N PRO A 60 -6.72 -14.77 -5.36
CA PRO A 60 -6.40 -14.81 -6.79
C PRO A 60 -7.60 -14.66 -7.74
N TRP A 61 -8.80 -15.01 -7.25
CA TRP A 61 -10.07 -14.93 -7.97
C TRP A 61 -10.89 -13.67 -7.66
N SER A 62 -10.38 -12.76 -6.81
CA SER A 62 -11.09 -11.53 -6.45
C SER A 62 -11.18 -10.53 -7.59
N GLY A 63 -12.14 -9.61 -7.49
CA GLY A 63 -12.26 -8.46 -8.40
C GLY A 63 -11.00 -7.61 -8.42
N PHE A 64 -10.41 -7.35 -7.24
CA PHE A 64 -9.14 -6.63 -7.10
C PHE A 64 -8.02 -7.33 -7.90
N SER A 65 -7.84 -8.64 -7.70
CA SER A 65 -6.80 -9.41 -8.40
C SER A 65 -6.99 -9.41 -9.92
N ALA A 66 -8.24 -9.44 -10.40
CA ALA A 66 -8.55 -9.33 -11.82
C ALA A 66 -8.17 -7.94 -12.38
N ARG A 67 -8.61 -6.87 -11.72
CA ARG A 67 -8.28 -5.48 -12.08
C ARG A 67 -6.77 -5.22 -12.03
N PHE A 68 -6.08 -5.72 -11.01
CA PHE A 68 -4.63 -5.58 -10.88
C PHE A 68 -3.89 -6.23 -12.05
N LYS A 69 -4.25 -7.47 -12.42
CA LYS A 69 -3.65 -8.14 -13.58
C LYS A 69 -3.83 -7.34 -14.86
N GLN A 70 -5.03 -6.78 -15.07
CA GLN A 70 -5.33 -5.96 -16.23
C GLN A 70 -4.50 -4.66 -16.23
N ALA A 71 -4.55 -3.91 -15.14
CA ALA A 71 -3.90 -2.60 -15.02
C ALA A 71 -2.37 -2.70 -15.15
N TYR A 72 -1.75 -3.71 -14.54
CA TYR A 72 -0.30 -3.92 -14.56
C TYR A 72 0.18 -4.89 -15.64
N SER A 73 -0.71 -5.36 -16.52
CA SER A 73 -0.41 -6.39 -17.52
C SER A 73 0.30 -7.62 -16.93
N ALA A 74 -0.07 -7.98 -15.69
CA ALA A 74 0.57 -9.06 -14.95
C ALA A 74 -0.04 -10.42 -15.31
N LYS A 75 0.79 -11.43 -15.57
CA LYS A 75 0.34 -12.80 -15.88
C LYS A 75 -0.48 -13.42 -14.72
N ARG A 76 -0.10 -13.09 -13.48
CA ARG A 76 -0.76 -13.56 -12.26
C ARG A 76 -0.65 -12.51 -11.17
N PHE A 77 -1.65 -12.48 -10.29
CA PHE A 77 -1.56 -11.70 -9.07
C PHE A 77 -0.69 -12.45 -8.04
N SER A 78 0.19 -11.72 -7.35
CA SER A 78 0.89 -12.23 -6.17
C SER A 78 0.88 -11.16 -5.08
N PHE A 79 0.46 -11.54 -3.87
CA PHE A 79 0.45 -10.61 -2.74
C PHE A 79 1.85 -10.10 -2.40
N ALA A 80 2.87 -10.96 -2.38
CA ALA A 80 4.24 -10.53 -2.14
C ALA A 80 4.71 -9.47 -3.16
N GLY A 81 4.34 -9.63 -4.43
CA GLY A 81 4.64 -8.64 -5.48
C GLY A 81 3.86 -7.34 -5.29
N PHE A 82 2.59 -7.44 -4.91
CA PHE A 82 1.75 -6.29 -4.61
C PHE A 82 2.25 -5.52 -3.37
N MET A 83 2.48 -6.21 -2.26
CA MET A 83 3.05 -5.63 -1.04
C MET A 83 4.40 -4.96 -1.29
N LYS A 84 5.27 -5.61 -2.06
CA LYS A 84 6.55 -5.01 -2.47
C LYS A 84 6.33 -3.69 -3.21
N ASN A 85 5.41 -3.66 -4.17
CA ASN A 85 5.07 -2.44 -4.91
C ASN A 85 4.61 -1.30 -4.00
N LEU A 86 3.74 -1.59 -3.03
CA LEU A 86 3.26 -0.62 -2.05
C LEU A 86 4.38 -0.04 -1.18
N ILE A 87 5.22 -0.92 -0.64
CA ILE A 87 6.36 -0.55 0.20
C ILE A 87 7.37 0.26 -0.59
N ASP A 88 7.70 -0.14 -1.82
CA ASP A 88 8.60 0.59 -2.71
C ASP A 88 8.08 2.01 -3.00
N ARG A 89 6.75 2.16 -3.23
CA ARG A 89 6.12 3.48 -3.42
C ARG A 89 6.15 4.36 -2.17
N SER A 90 6.09 3.75 -0.98
CA SER A 90 6.21 4.50 0.27
C SER A 90 7.57 5.15 0.46
N ARG A 91 8.64 4.64 -0.18
CA ARG A 91 10.03 5.11 -0.01
C ARG A 91 10.43 5.22 1.47
N GLY A 92 9.96 4.28 2.29
CA GLY A 92 10.20 4.24 3.74
C GLY A 92 9.47 5.31 4.56
N SER A 93 8.46 5.98 3.98
CA SER A 93 7.60 6.94 4.68
C SER A 93 6.34 6.33 5.30
N ALA A 94 6.08 5.04 5.05
CA ALA A 94 4.95 4.33 5.62
C ALA A 94 4.96 4.42 7.16
N VAL A 95 3.84 4.89 7.72
CA VAL A 95 3.61 4.97 9.17
C VAL A 95 2.60 3.93 9.63
N GLU A 96 1.77 3.42 8.74
CA GLU A 96 0.84 2.33 9.02
C GLU A 96 1.00 1.22 7.97
N LEU A 97 1.02 -0.02 8.44
CA LEU A 97 0.97 -1.22 7.63
C LEU A 97 0.03 -2.20 8.33
N ALA A 98 -1.09 -2.50 7.71
CA ALA A 98 -2.03 -3.49 8.22
C ALA A 98 -2.18 -4.61 7.19
N PHE A 99 -1.93 -5.84 7.62
CA PHE A 99 -2.08 -7.03 6.79
C PHE A 99 -3.55 -7.44 6.69
N PRO A 100 -3.95 -8.15 5.60
CA PRO A 100 -5.30 -8.68 5.47
C PRO A 100 -5.64 -9.66 6.60
N SER A 101 -6.82 -9.54 7.19
CA SER A 101 -7.24 -10.38 8.33
C SER A 101 -7.38 -11.86 7.97
N GLU A 102 -7.78 -12.16 6.73
CA GLU A 102 -8.10 -13.51 6.25
C GLU A 102 -6.88 -14.27 5.68
N ARG A 103 -5.67 -13.72 5.79
CA ARG A 103 -4.46 -14.28 5.17
C ARG A 103 -3.29 -14.39 6.15
N PHE A 104 -2.47 -15.42 5.98
CA PHE A 104 -1.13 -15.49 6.56
C PHE A 104 -0.15 -14.56 5.84
N ALA A 105 0.54 -13.70 6.59
CA ALA A 105 1.76 -13.08 6.10
C ALA A 105 2.91 -14.06 6.27
N SER A 106 3.71 -14.24 5.23
CA SER A 106 4.94 -15.03 5.34
C SER A 106 6.01 -14.26 6.13
N LEU A 107 6.95 -14.99 6.75
CA LEU A 107 8.11 -14.37 7.41
C LEU A 107 8.93 -13.49 6.47
N GLN A 108 9.00 -13.83 5.18
CA GLN A 108 9.69 -13.02 4.18
C GLN A 108 9.00 -11.67 3.92
N GLU A 109 7.66 -11.65 3.92
CA GLU A 109 6.87 -10.42 3.77
C GLU A 109 7.07 -9.51 5.00
N LEU A 110 7.06 -10.09 6.21
CA LEU A 110 7.37 -9.37 7.44
C LEU A 110 8.82 -8.86 7.47
N GLU A 111 9.78 -9.68 7.07
CA GLU A 111 11.19 -9.28 7.03
C GLU A 111 11.40 -8.12 6.06
N TYR A 112 10.79 -8.20 4.88
CA TYR A 112 10.87 -7.15 3.87
C TYR A 112 10.22 -5.84 4.38
N ALA A 113 9.04 -5.91 4.99
CA ALA A 113 8.40 -4.76 5.62
C ALA A 113 9.24 -4.17 6.76
N SER A 114 9.83 -5.02 7.62
CA SER A 114 10.68 -4.58 8.73
C SER A 114 11.95 -3.85 8.28
N THR A 115 12.43 -4.16 7.08
CA THR A 115 13.65 -3.57 6.52
C THR A 115 13.37 -2.25 5.79
N ASN A 116 12.19 -2.13 5.16
CA ASN A 116 11.88 -1.02 4.26
C ASN A 116 10.91 0.02 4.86
N CYS A 117 10.16 -0.33 5.92
CA CYS A 117 9.24 0.58 6.61
C CYS A 117 9.76 0.96 7.99
N SER A 118 10.86 1.71 8.07
CA SER A 118 11.52 2.01 9.36
C SER A 118 10.75 2.98 10.26
N LYS A 119 9.84 3.79 9.69
CA LYS A 119 9.04 4.81 10.39
C LYS A 119 7.66 4.32 10.83
N LEU A 120 7.48 3.00 10.86
CA LEU A 120 6.19 2.39 11.16
C LEU A 120 5.78 2.68 12.60
N LYS A 121 4.59 3.24 12.76
CA LYS A 121 3.94 3.54 14.05
C LYS A 121 2.84 2.54 14.37
N VAL A 122 2.09 2.13 13.34
CA VAL A 122 0.96 1.21 13.47
C VAL A 122 1.24 -0.04 12.64
N LEU A 123 1.20 -1.19 13.29
CA LEU A 123 1.33 -2.50 12.66
C LEU A 123 0.09 -3.35 12.95
N GLY A 124 -0.72 -3.60 11.93
CA GLY A 124 -1.84 -4.53 12.01
C GLY A 124 -1.42 -5.92 11.54
N LEU A 125 -1.13 -6.84 12.46
CA LEU A 125 -0.83 -8.23 12.11
C LEU A 125 -2.11 -9.00 11.71
N PRO A 126 -2.01 -10.03 10.84
CA PRO A 126 -3.15 -10.88 10.54
C PRO A 126 -3.59 -11.68 11.78
N ASN A 127 -4.89 -11.97 11.86
CA ASN A 127 -5.49 -12.70 12.99
C ASN A 127 -4.85 -14.08 13.22
N MET A 128 -4.29 -14.68 12.17
CA MET A 128 -3.68 -16.01 12.25
C MET A 128 -2.23 -16.03 12.76
N PHE A 129 -1.67 -14.90 13.23
CA PHE A 129 -0.40 -14.87 14.00
C PHE A 129 -0.52 -15.42 15.44
N GLN A 130 -1.64 -16.07 15.77
CA GLN A 130 -1.99 -16.46 17.13
C GLN A 130 -1.20 -17.64 17.71
N GLN A 131 -0.27 -18.29 17.00
CA GLN A 131 0.53 -19.38 17.57
C GLN A 131 2.02 -19.27 17.26
N GLU A 132 2.78 -18.78 18.25
CA GLU A 132 4.18 -19.13 18.52
C GLU A 132 5.24 -18.94 17.41
N ASP A 133 5.16 -17.86 16.62
CA ASP A 133 6.30 -17.50 15.77
C ASP A 133 7.44 -16.90 16.62
N LYS A 134 8.38 -17.76 17.04
CA LYS A 134 9.60 -17.38 17.79
C LYS A 134 10.44 -16.29 17.11
N HIS A 135 10.21 -16.04 15.82
CA HIS A 135 10.89 -15.01 15.04
C HIS A 135 10.23 -13.62 15.10
N LEU A 136 8.94 -13.52 15.48
CA LEU A 136 8.19 -12.25 15.54
C LEU A 136 8.89 -11.18 16.41
N PRO A 137 9.43 -11.51 17.60
CA PRO A 137 10.14 -10.52 18.43
C PRO A 137 11.37 -9.92 17.73
N GLY A 138 12.00 -10.65 16.80
CA GLY A 138 13.16 -10.17 16.04
C GLY A 138 12.80 -9.08 15.04
N PHE A 139 11.64 -9.19 14.38
CA PHE A 139 11.16 -8.19 13.43
C PHE A 139 10.63 -6.94 14.12
N ILE A 140 9.88 -7.12 15.23
CA ILE A 140 9.32 -6.01 16.00
C ILE A 140 10.41 -5.05 16.49
N ARG A 141 11.57 -5.58 16.89
CA ARG A 141 12.72 -4.76 17.32
C ARG A 141 13.26 -3.79 16.26
N ARG A 142 12.94 -3.99 14.98
CA ARG A 142 13.38 -3.10 13.90
C ARG A 142 12.49 -1.86 13.76
N TRP A 143 11.22 -1.95 14.17
CA TRP A 143 10.30 -0.81 14.16
C TRP A 143 10.37 -0.07 15.50
N LYS A 144 11.27 0.91 15.57
CA LYS A 144 11.56 1.67 16.79
C LYS A 144 10.46 2.66 17.17
N ASP A 145 9.64 3.05 16.19
CA ASP A 145 8.61 4.07 16.34
C ASP A 145 7.21 3.47 16.56
N LEU A 146 7.09 2.15 16.80
CA LEU A 146 5.78 1.51 17.05
C LEU A 146 5.12 2.11 18.29
N GLU A 147 3.87 2.51 18.12
CA GLU A 147 2.99 3.04 19.15
C GLU A 147 2.02 1.93 19.58
N PHE A 148 1.81 1.77 20.89
CA PHE A 148 0.96 0.74 21.51
C PHE A 148 -0.22 1.39 22.25
#